data_AF-A0A846Z8D0-F1
#
_entry.id   AF-A0A846Z8D0-F1
#
_cell.length_a   1.000
_cell.length_b   1.000
_cell.length_c   1.000
_cell.angle_alpha   90.00
_cell.angle_beta   90.00
_cell.angle_gamma   90.00
#
_symmetry.space_group_name_H-M   'P 1'
#
loop_
_entity.id
_entity.type
_entity.pdbx_description
1 polymer ?
#
loop_
_entity_poly.entity_id
_entity_poly.type
_entity_poly.pdbx_seq_one_letter_code
_entity_poly.pdbx_strand_id
1 'polypeptide(L)'
;MRGFTAFSTAVLLPATLVTAPALPALPALPARAAFSPTARAAATAEVPTYTPGVAGWPSGKGFDVAYRAATTNVLYRRLVDGAWSAPLNVAGRLIGGPAVTFAAGDPHVYGRGVDGRLWERVRAGGTWQPWTKVDDLPISTSPAAAGHPDGRVEVFVRDAADGLQTNTYTPGTGWSGWTAMDMTADSAPAAAVTGTDTVRVAVTGRDHAVWTRTRTGATWSDWTSLGASTYSTPGIAADPATGKTWVFIRDAGTHRLHVRAYTGTWGDWQTMGGLYVDGPGAASAGGKTVSIGRGRDAARWSRTITGTTWTTDVKAWTPGPPPGVPSALRGKNVTKIPTTSKVAALTFDSAWDASGVSSIRATLQRQNVPATFFLVGDFTRGFPVYSNLLAGSGFRIGNHSNTHPDFTKISDTTAKTQVTTARTAIFNTNGAQPAPLFRFPYGAYTASDVTLLNSLGYVPVGWTVDSLGWQGTTGGQTADKVTARVLAAKTPGMIVLMHVGANPDDHTTLDADALPAIITGLRAAGYTFTTLDALIP
;
A
#
# COMPACT_ATOMS: atom_id res chain seq x y z
N MET A 1 -61.36 65.24 14.33
CA MET A 1 -62.30 64.28 13.71
C MET A 1 -61.65 63.72 12.45
N ARG A 2 -61.72 62.39 12.27
CA ARG A 2 -61.71 61.56 11.03
C ARG A 2 -61.18 62.24 9.74
N GLY A 3 -60.19 61.75 8.98
CA GLY A 3 -59.74 60.40 8.66
C GLY A 3 -59.82 60.19 7.13
N PHE A 4 -58.83 59.47 6.53
CA PHE A 4 -58.78 58.87 5.17
C PHE A 4 -58.53 59.83 3.96
N THR A 5 -57.80 59.53 2.87
CA THR A 5 -56.68 58.63 2.48
C THR A 5 -56.24 59.01 1.04
N ALA A 6 -54.94 58.88 0.76
CA ALA A 6 -54.25 58.48 -0.49
C ALA A 6 -54.71 58.91 -1.90
N PHE A 7 -53.76 59.52 -2.63
CA PHE A 7 -53.36 59.13 -3.99
C PHE A 7 -51.83 59.35 -4.13
N SER A 8 -51.11 58.39 -4.71
CA SER A 8 -49.68 58.50 -5.03
C SER A 8 -49.49 58.25 -6.53
N THR A 9 -48.78 59.16 -7.20
CA THR A 9 -48.44 59.10 -8.62
C THR A 9 -46.92 59.10 -8.75
N ALA A 10 -46.40 58.15 -9.53
CA ALA A 10 -44.98 57.96 -9.76
C ALA A 10 -44.39 59.00 -10.73
N VAL A 11 -43.15 59.41 -10.50
CA VAL A 11 -42.30 60.12 -11.47
C VAL A 11 -40.92 59.44 -11.49
N LEU A 12 -40.48 59.02 -12.68
CA LEU A 12 -39.13 58.50 -12.96
C LEU A 12 -38.14 59.66 -13.21
N LEU A 13 -36.89 59.48 -12.77
CA LEU A 13 -35.70 60.23 -13.22
C LEU A 13 -34.56 59.25 -13.59
N PRO A 14 -33.68 59.61 -14.55
CA PRO A 14 -32.76 58.67 -15.18
C PRO A 14 -31.41 58.55 -14.45
N ALA A 15 -30.80 57.36 -14.54
CA ALA A 15 -29.49 57.04 -13.97
C ALA A 15 -28.37 57.25 -15.00
N THR A 16 -27.35 58.03 -14.64
CA THR A 16 -26.05 58.10 -15.33
C THR A 16 -25.08 57.08 -14.73
N LEU A 17 -24.58 56.16 -15.56
CA LEU A 17 -23.56 55.16 -15.20
C LEU A 17 -22.16 55.81 -15.21
N VAL A 18 -21.43 55.72 -14.10
CA VAL A 18 -19.98 55.97 -14.05
C VAL A 18 -19.27 54.63 -14.16
N THR A 19 -18.45 54.45 -15.20
CA THR A 19 -17.63 53.26 -15.43
C THR A 19 -16.33 53.32 -14.62
N ALA A 20 -16.12 52.34 -13.73
CA ALA A 20 -14.83 52.10 -13.09
C ALA A 20 -13.88 51.33 -14.04
N PRO A 21 -12.55 51.54 -13.98
CA PRO A 21 -11.60 50.82 -14.82
C PRO A 21 -11.47 49.36 -14.39
N ALA A 22 -11.45 48.46 -15.38
CA ALA A 22 -11.27 47.03 -15.17
C ALA A 22 -9.86 46.72 -14.64
N LEU A 23 -9.78 45.98 -13.54
CA LEU A 23 -8.55 45.33 -13.09
C LEU A 23 -8.15 44.23 -14.10
N PRO A 24 -6.86 44.04 -14.41
CA PRO A 24 -6.44 42.96 -15.29
C PRO A 24 -6.72 41.61 -14.63
N ALA A 25 -7.35 40.71 -15.38
CA ALA A 25 -7.59 39.34 -14.95
C ALA A 25 -6.25 38.63 -14.70
N LEU A 26 -6.11 38.03 -13.51
CA LEU A 26 -5.01 37.11 -13.22
C LEU A 26 -5.06 35.93 -14.20
N PRO A 27 -3.91 35.43 -14.69
CA PRO A 27 -3.89 34.27 -15.56
C PRO A 27 -4.51 33.06 -14.82
N ALA A 28 -5.44 32.38 -15.48
CA ALA A 28 -6.01 31.14 -14.97
C ALA A 28 -4.89 30.13 -14.72
N LEU A 29 -4.78 29.65 -13.48
CA LEU A 29 -3.93 28.50 -13.16
C LEU A 29 -4.37 27.30 -14.02
N PRO A 30 -3.43 26.47 -14.53
CA PRO A 30 -3.79 25.29 -15.28
C PRO A 30 -4.69 24.38 -14.45
N ALA A 31 -5.76 23.88 -15.08
CA ALA A 31 -6.77 23.05 -14.44
C ALA A 31 -6.13 21.90 -13.64
N ARG A 32 -6.28 21.91 -12.32
CA ARG A 32 -5.97 20.76 -11.46
C ARG A 32 -6.87 19.60 -11.91
N ALA A 33 -6.25 18.49 -12.31
CA ALA A 33 -6.98 17.29 -12.70
C ALA A 33 -7.74 16.73 -11.49
N ALA A 34 -9.06 16.96 -11.46
CA ALA A 34 -9.96 16.29 -10.54
C ALA A 34 -10.35 14.93 -11.12
N PHE A 35 -10.08 13.85 -10.40
CA PHE A 35 -10.67 12.54 -10.70
C PHE A 35 -12.02 12.42 -9.97
N SER A 36 -13.06 12.06 -10.71
CA SER A 36 -14.38 11.76 -10.16
C SER A 36 -14.79 10.35 -10.59
N PRO A 37 -15.10 9.42 -9.68
CA PRO A 37 -15.88 8.25 -10.02
C PRO A 37 -17.29 8.37 -9.42
N THR A 38 -18.28 8.28 -10.31
CA THR A 38 -19.68 8.02 -9.96
C THR A 38 -19.78 6.81 -9.04
N ALA A 39 -20.43 7.00 -7.89
CA ALA A 39 -20.71 5.94 -6.95
C ALA A 39 -21.83 5.03 -7.49
N ARG A 40 -21.52 3.77 -7.80
CA ARG A 40 -22.51 2.68 -7.69
C ARG A 40 -21.87 1.31 -7.46
N ALA A 41 -22.26 0.71 -6.33
CA ALA A 41 -22.24 -0.70 -5.93
C ALA A 41 -21.00 -1.56 -6.23
N ALA A 42 -20.24 -1.89 -5.18
CA ALA A 42 -20.18 -3.26 -4.63
C ALA A 42 -19.40 -3.27 -3.31
N ALA A 43 -20.11 -3.53 -2.21
CA ALA A 43 -19.53 -3.76 -0.89
C ALA A 43 -18.90 -5.18 -0.75
N THR A 44 -18.44 -5.81 -1.84
CA THR A 44 -18.17 -7.27 -1.84
C THR A 44 -16.70 -7.66 -1.86
N ALA A 45 -15.75 -6.73 -1.94
CA ALA A 45 -14.33 -7.05 -1.83
C ALA A 45 -13.62 -6.19 -0.78
N GLU A 46 -14.13 -6.24 0.45
CA GLU A 46 -13.41 -5.78 1.63
C GLU A 46 -12.20 -6.68 1.92
N VAL A 47 -11.27 -6.83 1.00
CA VAL A 47 -10.04 -7.61 1.19
C VAL A 47 -8.91 -6.62 1.50
N PRO A 48 -8.76 -6.14 2.75
CA PRO A 48 -7.62 -5.35 3.16
C PRO A 48 -6.33 -6.12 2.89
N THR A 49 -5.41 -5.48 2.18
CA THR A 49 -4.13 -6.10 1.78
C THR A 49 -2.91 -5.51 2.50
N TYR A 50 -3.09 -4.46 3.31
CA TYR A 50 -2.00 -3.69 3.94
C TYR A 50 -2.32 -3.31 5.38
N THR A 51 -1.30 -2.84 6.11
CA THR A 51 -1.46 -2.17 7.41
C THR A 51 -2.51 -1.06 7.31
N PRO A 52 -3.53 -1.04 8.20
CA PRO A 52 -4.56 -0.01 8.18
C PRO A 52 -4.03 1.29 8.80
N GLY A 53 -4.46 2.43 8.27
CA GLY A 53 -4.31 3.71 8.94
C GLY A 53 -5.35 3.84 10.04
N VAL A 54 -4.93 4.25 11.24
CA VAL A 54 -5.80 4.40 12.42
C VAL A 54 -5.55 5.78 13.01
N ALA A 55 -6.61 6.52 13.31
CA ALA A 55 -6.53 7.84 13.93
C ALA A 55 -7.52 7.96 15.08
N GLY A 56 -7.07 8.50 16.21
CA GLY A 56 -7.92 8.81 17.35
C GLY A 56 -8.67 10.11 17.16
N TRP A 57 -9.95 10.15 17.52
CA TRP A 57 -10.74 11.37 17.44
C TRP A 57 -10.26 12.39 18.48
N PRO A 58 -10.13 13.68 18.14
CA PRO A 58 -9.81 14.73 19.10
C PRO A 58 -10.81 14.80 20.27
N SER A 59 -12.07 14.41 20.04
CA SER A 59 -13.10 14.34 21.09
C SER A 59 -12.87 13.20 22.10
N GLY A 60 -11.93 12.30 21.85
CA GLY A 60 -11.66 11.11 22.67
C GLY A 60 -12.70 9.99 22.57
N LYS A 61 -13.71 10.12 21.72
CA LYS A 61 -14.88 9.23 21.69
C LYS A 61 -14.74 8.01 20.77
N GLY A 62 -13.77 8.00 19.87
CA GLY A 62 -13.66 6.95 18.87
C GLY A 62 -12.40 7.02 18.04
N PHE A 63 -12.35 6.14 17.04
CA PHE A 63 -11.24 6.01 16.11
C PHE A 63 -11.76 5.92 14.68
N ASP A 64 -11.01 6.50 13.76
CA ASP A 64 -11.20 6.33 12.33
C ASP A 64 -10.14 5.39 11.76
N VAL A 65 -10.58 4.49 10.88
CA VAL A 65 -9.75 3.44 10.30
C VAL A 65 -9.90 3.46 8.78
N ALA A 66 -8.81 3.74 8.06
CA ALA A 66 -8.79 3.59 6.61
C ALA A 66 -7.97 2.39 6.18
N TYR A 67 -8.42 1.73 5.12
CA TYR A 67 -7.77 0.59 4.53
C TYR A 67 -8.07 0.50 3.05
N ARG A 68 -7.16 -0.11 2.29
CA ARG A 68 -7.32 -0.32 0.85
C ARG A 68 -8.12 -1.59 0.59
N ALA A 69 -9.15 -1.51 -0.25
CA ALA A 69 -9.86 -2.66 -0.79
C ALA A 69 -9.04 -3.36 -1.90
N ALA A 70 -9.45 -4.56 -2.30
CA ALA A 70 -8.81 -5.26 -3.43
C ALA A 70 -8.79 -4.42 -4.71
N THR A 71 -9.86 -3.66 -4.95
CA THR A 71 -10.06 -2.80 -6.14
C THR A 71 -9.32 -1.47 -6.08
N THR A 72 -8.31 -1.34 -5.21
CA THR A 72 -7.48 -0.14 -5.01
C THR A 72 -8.14 1.08 -4.37
N ASN A 73 -9.47 1.04 -4.20
CA ASN A 73 -10.25 2.05 -3.49
C ASN A 73 -9.90 2.09 -1.99
N VAL A 74 -10.07 3.25 -1.39
CA VAL A 74 -9.96 3.42 0.07
C VAL A 74 -11.34 3.24 0.70
N LEU A 75 -11.39 2.36 1.69
CA LEU A 75 -12.52 2.16 2.58
C LEU A 75 -12.21 2.77 3.95
N TYR A 76 -13.27 3.21 4.61
CA TYR A 76 -13.22 3.96 5.84
C TYR A 76 -14.24 3.39 6.83
N ARG A 77 -13.82 3.15 8.07
CA ARG A 77 -14.69 2.68 9.15
C ARG A 77 -14.45 3.49 10.41
N ARG A 78 -15.47 3.56 11.25
CA ARG A 78 -15.42 4.14 12.59
C ARG A 78 -15.48 3.05 13.64
N LEU A 79 -14.70 3.19 14.70
CA LEU A 79 -14.76 2.38 15.91
C LEU A 79 -15.15 3.27 17.08
N VAL A 80 -16.33 3.04 17.64
CA VAL A 80 -16.87 3.79 18.79
C VAL A 80 -17.34 2.78 19.84
N ASP A 81 -16.78 2.85 21.04
CA ASP A 81 -17.12 1.97 22.16
C ASP A 81 -17.18 0.47 21.79
N GLY A 82 -16.21 0.02 20.98
CA GLY A 82 -16.11 -1.37 20.52
C GLY A 82 -16.97 -1.73 19.32
N ALA A 83 -17.88 -0.86 18.90
CA ALA A 83 -18.76 -1.06 17.74
C ALA A 83 -18.14 -0.48 16.45
N TRP A 84 -18.17 -1.29 15.39
CA TRP A 84 -17.67 -0.92 14.07
C TRP A 84 -18.81 -0.42 13.17
N SER A 85 -18.58 0.70 12.48
CA SER A 85 -19.50 1.14 11.43
C SER A 85 -19.44 0.23 10.20
N ALA A 86 -20.47 0.32 9.36
CA ALA A 86 -20.40 -0.12 7.97
C ALA A 86 -19.24 0.58 7.23
N PRO A 87 -18.65 -0.04 6.20
CA PRO A 87 -17.60 0.58 5.40
C PRO A 87 -18.15 1.75 4.58
N LEU A 88 -17.43 2.87 4.58
CA LEU A 88 -17.64 4.00 3.70
C LEU A 88 -16.57 4.01 2.61
N ASN A 89 -16.96 4.05 1.34
CA ASN A 89 -16.02 4.19 0.24
C ASN A 89 -15.60 5.67 0.10
N VAL A 90 -14.32 5.96 0.36
CA VAL A 90 -13.72 7.29 0.19
C VAL A 90 -12.87 7.37 -1.08
N ALA A 91 -13.26 6.58 -2.09
CA ALA A 91 -12.70 6.54 -3.43
C ALA A 91 -11.16 6.48 -3.43
N GLY A 92 -10.54 7.03 -4.47
CA GLY A 92 -9.08 7.03 -4.63
C GLY A 92 -8.55 5.76 -5.27
N ARG A 93 -7.41 5.86 -5.92
CA ARG A 93 -6.72 4.73 -6.54
C ARG A 93 -5.31 4.66 -5.96
N LEU A 94 -5.18 3.94 -4.84
CA LEU A 94 -3.93 3.89 -4.11
C LEU A 94 -3.12 2.62 -4.40
N ILE A 95 -1.82 2.71 -4.16
CA ILE A 95 -0.88 1.60 -4.04
C ILE A 95 -0.44 1.54 -2.58
N GLY A 96 -0.53 0.37 -1.92
CA GLY A 96 -0.19 0.26 -0.50
C GLY A 96 -1.33 0.64 0.47
N GLY A 97 -0.98 0.87 1.73
CA GLY A 97 -1.91 1.24 2.79
C GLY A 97 -2.10 2.75 2.92
N PRO A 98 -3.32 3.24 3.25
CA PRO A 98 -3.54 4.65 3.56
C PRO A 98 -3.08 4.98 5.00
N ALA A 99 -2.69 6.24 5.23
CA ALA A 99 -2.57 6.82 6.56
C ALA A 99 -3.81 7.68 6.86
N VAL A 100 -4.21 7.76 8.13
CA VAL A 100 -5.29 8.64 8.60
C VAL A 100 -4.78 9.45 9.76
N THR A 101 -5.17 10.71 9.83
CA THR A 101 -4.90 11.57 10.99
C THR A 101 -6.02 12.61 11.16
N PHE A 102 -5.99 13.36 12.26
CA PHE A 102 -6.86 14.50 12.47
C PHE A 102 -6.04 15.78 12.56
N ALA A 103 -6.47 16.82 11.84
CA ALA A 103 -5.88 18.15 11.93
C ALA A 103 -7.00 19.18 12.03
N ALA A 104 -6.88 20.11 12.98
CA ALA A 104 -7.94 21.09 13.29
C ALA A 104 -9.35 20.48 13.50
N GLY A 105 -9.43 19.21 13.94
CA GLY A 105 -10.70 18.52 14.19
C GLY A 105 -11.26 17.72 13.00
N ASP A 106 -10.73 17.91 11.80
CA ASP A 106 -11.16 17.20 10.59
C ASP A 106 -10.26 16.00 10.28
N PRO A 107 -10.80 14.89 9.74
CA PRO A 107 -9.99 13.76 9.33
C PRO A 107 -9.35 13.98 7.96
N HIS A 108 -8.07 13.62 7.88
CA HIS A 108 -7.24 13.63 6.69
C HIS A 108 -6.81 12.20 6.36
N VAL A 109 -6.88 11.81 5.09
CA VAL A 109 -6.41 10.52 4.58
C VAL A 109 -5.30 10.76 3.59
N TYR A 110 -4.15 10.13 3.79
CA TYR A 110 -3.01 10.19 2.88
C TYR A 110 -2.76 8.83 2.24
N GLY A 111 -2.24 8.82 1.02
CA GLY A 111 -1.97 7.59 0.31
C GLY A 111 -1.00 7.77 -0.84
N ARG A 112 -0.32 6.70 -1.22
CA ARG A 112 0.47 6.65 -2.45
C ARG A 112 -0.46 6.37 -3.63
N GLY A 113 -0.53 7.28 -4.59
CA GLY A 113 -1.32 7.12 -5.80
C GLY A 113 -0.71 6.11 -6.77
N VAL A 114 -1.47 5.72 -7.80
CA VAL A 114 -0.96 4.88 -8.91
C VAL A 114 0.11 5.53 -9.78
N ASP A 115 0.26 6.84 -9.66
CA ASP A 115 1.36 7.64 -10.22
C ASP A 115 2.62 7.61 -9.33
N GLY A 116 2.57 6.90 -8.19
CA GLY A 116 3.66 6.80 -7.24
C GLY A 116 3.90 8.09 -6.45
N ARG A 117 2.93 9.00 -6.39
CA ARG A 117 3.00 10.28 -5.65
C ARG A 117 2.17 10.23 -4.37
N LEU A 118 2.41 11.19 -3.48
CA LEU A 118 1.61 11.35 -2.27
C LEU A 118 0.33 12.12 -2.61
N TRP A 119 -0.81 11.56 -2.22
CA TRP A 119 -2.14 12.15 -2.36
C TRP A 119 -2.82 12.27 -1.01
N GLU A 120 -3.65 13.28 -0.88
CA GLU A 120 -4.44 13.60 0.31
C GLU A 120 -5.93 13.67 -0.04
N ARG A 121 -6.77 13.27 0.91
CA ARG A 121 -8.20 13.56 0.92
C ARG A 121 -8.61 14.05 2.30
N VAL A 122 -9.27 15.21 2.35
CA VAL A 122 -9.72 15.82 3.60
C VAL A 122 -11.24 15.77 3.70
N ARG A 123 -11.78 15.62 4.91
CA ARG A 123 -13.20 15.82 5.17
C ARG A 123 -13.44 17.18 5.82
N ALA A 124 -13.75 18.19 5.02
CA ALA A 124 -14.06 19.54 5.48
C ALA A 124 -15.57 19.83 5.34
N GLY A 125 -16.16 20.55 6.31
CA GLY A 125 -17.58 20.93 6.28
C GLY A 125 -18.52 19.72 6.23
N GLY A 126 -18.11 18.59 6.83
CA GLY A 126 -18.89 17.35 6.85
C GLY A 126 -18.85 16.51 5.56
N THR A 127 -18.11 16.94 4.53
CA THR A 127 -18.03 16.24 3.24
C THR A 127 -16.58 15.94 2.84
N TRP A 128 -16.38 14.81 2.16
CA TRP A 128 -15.07 14.43 1.66
C TRP A 128 -14.72 15.20 0.39
N GLN A 129 -13.72 16.06 0.48
CA GLN A 129 -13.20 16.83 -0.64
C GLN A 129 -12.55 15.91 -1.70
N PRO A 130 -12.34 16.35 -2.94
CA PRO A 130 -11.60 15.57 -3.94
C PRO A 130 -10.20 15.20 -3.46
N TRP A 131 -9.65 14.10 -3.99
CA TRP A 131 -8.24 13.77 -3.77
C TRP A 131 -7.34 14.83 -4.42
N THR A 132 -6.34 15.31 -3.68
CA THR A 132 -5.36 16.28 -4.14
C THR A 132 -3.95 15.73 -4.00
N LYS A 133 -3.15 15.86 -5.06
CA LYS A 133 -1.73 15.53 -5.01
C LYS A 133 -1.04 16.52 -4.05
N VAL A 134 -0.31 15.99 -3.09
CA VAL A 134 0.44 16.79 -2.10
C VAL A 134 1.66 17.40 -2.77
N ASP A 135 2.46 16.58 -3.45
CA ASP A 135 3.68 16.99 -4.14
C ASP A 135 4.08 15.98 -5.24
N ASP A 136 5.08 16.33 -6.04
CA ASP A 136 5.65 15.53 -7.13
C ASP A 136 6.82 14.60 -6.73
N LEU A 137 7.19 14.51 -5.45
CA LEU A 137 8.17 13.52 -4.99
C LEU A 137 7.71 12.08 -5.28
N PRO A 138 8.48 11.27 -6.02
CA PRO A 138 8.24 9.84 -6.14
C PRO A 138 8.47 9.13 -4.80
N ILE A 139 7.45 8.44 -4.30
CA ILE A 139 7.52 7.67 -3.06
C ILE A 139 7.49 6.17 -3.34
N SER A 140 8.07 5.36 -2.45
CA SER A 140 8.27 3.91 -2.62
C SER A 140 7.37 3.05 -1.72
N THR A 141 6.85 3.61 -0.63
CA THR A 141 6.01 2.91 0.36
C THR A 141 4.72 3.66 0.67
N SER A 142 3.85 3.05 1.49
CA SER A 142 2.77 3.77 2.18
C SER A 142 3.32 4.97 2.96
N PRO A 143 2.57 6.08 3.08
CA PRO A 143 2.94 7.21 3.93
C PRO A 143 2.56 6.98 5.40
N ALA A 144 3.09 7.81 6.29
CA ALA A 144 2.51 8.11 7.61
C ALA A 144 2.13 9.59 7.69
N ALA A 145 1.15 9.92 8.53
CA ALA A 145 0.70 11.29 8.75
C ALA A 145 0.41 11.54 10.23
N ALA A 146 0.88 12.66 10.74
CA ALA A 146 0.77 13.08 12.13
C ALA A 146 0.18 14.49 12.16
N GLY A 147 -1.11 14.59 12.48
CA GLY A 147 -1.85 15.84 12.55
C GLY A 147 -1.83 16.43 13.96
N HIS A 148 -1.66 17.75 14.02
CA HIS A 148 -1.55 18.53 15.23
C HIS A 148 -2.88 19.23 15.57
N PRO A 149 -3.12 19.53 16.86
CA PRO A 149 -4.32 20.27 17.29
C PRO A 149 -4.48 21.65 16.64
N ASP A 150 -3.37 22.29 16.25
CA ASP A 150 -3.34 23.60 15.60
C ASP A 150 -3.57 23.56 14.07
N GLY A 151 -3.83 22.37 13.52
CA GLY A 151 -4.08 22.17 12.09
C GLY A 151 -2.83 21.91 11.25
N ARG A 152 -1.63 21.89 11.84
CA ARG A 152 -0.43 21.39 11.15
C ARG A 152 -0.55 19.90 10.86
N VAL A 153 0.06 19.45 9.78
CA VAL A 153 0.24 18.03 9.49
C VAL A 153 1.67 17.76 9.07
N GLU A 154 2.29 16.76 9.70
CA GLU A 154 3.57 16.22 9.26
C GLU A 154 3.33 14.90 8.54
N VAL A 155 3.86 14.78 7.31
CA VAL A 155 3.82 13.54 6.54
C VAL A 155 5.22 12.96 6.40
N PHE A 156 5.28 11.64 6.47
CA PHE A 156 6.51 10.88 6.40
C PHE A 156 6.40 9.83 5.30
N VAL A 157 7.42 9.75 4.45
CA VAL A 157 7.45 8.83 3.30
C VAL A 157 8.85 8.29 3.11
N ARG A 158 8.97 7.13 2.47
CA ARG A 158 10.22 6.79 1.78
C ARG A 158 10.15 7.24 0.33
N ASP A 159 11.20 7.91 -0.12
CA ASP A 159 11.34 8.27 -1.52
C ASP A 159 11.72 7.04 -2.38
N ALA A 160 11.83 7.23 -3.70
CA ALA A 160 12.24 6.18 -4.63
C ALA A 160 13.72 5.73 -4.51
N ALA A 161 14.52 6.42 -3.70
CA ALA A 161 15.89 6.03 -3.34
C ALA A 161 15.96 5.34 -1.96
N ASP A 162 14.81 4.98 -1.38
CA ASP A 162 14.64 4.38 -0.05
C ASP A 162 14.99 5.31 1.13
N GLY A 163 15.25 6.60 0.89
CA GLY A 163 15.51 7.58 1.92
C GLY A 163 14.22 7.99 2.64
N LEU A 164 14.25 8.07 3.97
CA LEU A 164 13.13 8.58 4.75
C LEU A 164 13.07 10.12 4.67
N GLN A 165 11.90 10.64 4.32
CA GLN A 165 11.63 12.06 4.10
C GLN A 165 10.47 12.52 4.99
N THR A 166 10.50 13.79 5.42
CA THR A 166 9.39 14.47 6.09
C THR A 166 9.02 15.77 5.38
N ASN A 167 7.74 16.16 5.45
CA ASN A 167 7.25 17.45 4.98
C ASN A 167 6.10 17.92 5.90
N THR A 168 6.05 19.22 6.19
CA THR A 168 5.09 19.79 7.13
C THR A 168 4.17 20.76 6.42
N TYR A 169 2.87 20.53 6.51
CA TYR A 169 1.86 21.51 6.17
C TYR A 169 1.59 22.41 7.37
N THR A 170 1.60 23.72 7.16
CA THR A 170 1.20 24.72 8.16
C THR A 170 0.07 25.60 7.63
N PRO A 171 -1.07 25.71 8.34
CA PRO A 171 -2.17 26.59 7.94
C PRO A 171 -1.68 28.03 7.68
N GLY A 172 -2.07 28.60 6.56
CA GLY A 172 -1.67 29.96 6.13
C GLY A 172 -0.30 30.05 5.45
N THR A 173 0.59 29.08 5.67
CA THR A 173 1.95 29.06 5.07
C THR A 173 2.08 28.05 3.93
N GLY A 174 1.42 26.89 4.05
CA GLY A 174 1.56 25.78 3.09
C GLY A 174 2.59 24.74 3.51
N TRP A 175 3.10 23.98 2.54
CA TRP A 175 4.08 22.90 2.76
C TRP A 175 5.50 23.45 2.87
N SER A 176 6.28 22.93 3.81
CA SER A 176 7.67 23.32 4.04
C SER A 176 8.64 22.86 2.94
N GLY A 177 8.26 21.83 2.18
CA GLY A 177 9.15 21.07 1.32
C GLY A 177 9.75 19.86 2.05
N TRP A 178 10.31 18.93 1.27
CA TRP A 178 10.84 17.67 1.78
C TRP A 178 12.20 17.86 2.46
N THR A 179 12.35 17.24 3.62
CA THR A 179 13.60 17.18 4.39
C THR A 179 13.97 15.73 4.65
N ALA A 180 15.22 15.38 4.36
CA ALA A 180 15.76 14.05 4.65
C ALA A 180 15.87 13.82 6.16
N MET A 181 15.63 12.58 6.58
CA MET A 181 15.67 12.19 7.99
C MET A 181 16.88 11.30 8.34
N ASP A 182 17.86 11.20 7.45
CA ASP A 182 19.11 10.44 7.63
C ASP A 182 18.91 8.98 8.04
N MET A 183 17.89 8.33 7.46
CA MET A 183 17.55 6.93 7.72
C MET A 183 17.18 6.22 6.43
N THR A 184 17.71 5.01 6.26
CA THR A 184 17.29 4.09 5.21
C THR A 184 16.59 2.90 5.86
N ALA A 185 15.26 2.89 5.76
CA ALA A 185 14.41 1.89 6.39
C ALA A 185 13.95 0.81 5.39
N ASP A 186 13.56 -0.36 5.89
CA ASP A 186 12.96 -1.45 5.09
C ASP A 186 11.43 -1.42 5.09
N SER A 187 10.80 -0.74 6.05
CA SER A 187 9.34 -0.55 6.11
C SER A 187 8.89 0.83 5.63
N ALA A 188 7.56 1.04 5.55
CA ALA A 188 7.00 2.38 5.59
C ALA A 188 7.23 3.01 6.99
N PRO A 189 7.15 4.33 7.14
CA PRO A 189 7.13 4.97 8.45
C PRO A 189 5.77 4.82 9.13
N ALA A 190 5.78 5.03 10.45
CA ALA A 190 4.60 5.29 11.27
C ALA A 190 4.90 6.49 12.17
N ALA A 191 3.91 7.35 12.41
CA ALA A 191 4.10 8.57 13.18
C ALA A 191 2.90 8.88 14.07
N ALA A 192 3.16 9.44 15.25
CA ALA A 192 2.14 9.91 16.18
C ALA A 192 2.57 11.23 16.83
N VAL A 193 1.59 12.11 17.10
CA VAL A 193 1.79 13.37 17.82
C VAL A 193 1.56 13.17 19.32
N THR A 194 2.39 13.77 20.15
CA THR A 194 2.16 13.97 21.58
C THR A 194 2.18 15.46 21.93
N GLY A 195 1.40 15.86 22.93
CA GLY A 195 1.30 17.26 23.35
C GLY A 195 0.85 18.19 22.21
N THR A 196 1.47 19.36 22.14
CA THR A 196 1.16 20.40 21.14
C THR A 196 2.16 20.50 19.99
N ASP A 197 3.37 19.93 20.15
CA ASP A 197 4.42 20.06 19.13
C ASP A 197 5.52 18.98 19.19
N THR A 198 5.15 17.77 19.66
CA THR A 198 6.05 16.63 19.69
C THR A 198 5.57 15.57 18.72
N VAL A 199 6.44 15.10 17.82
CA VAL A 199 6.13 14.01 16.89
C VAL A 199 7.12 12.89 17.09
N ARG A 200 6.63 11.66 17.22
CA ARG A 200 7.47 10.47 17.24
C ARG A 200 7.24 9.65 16.00
N VAL A 201 8.34 9.25 15.37
CA VAL A 201 8.37 8.43 14.17
C VAL A 201 8.98 7.08 14.52
N ALA A 202 8.45 6.01 13.94
CA ALA A 202 8.98 4.66 14.03
C ALA A 202 9.09 4.04 12.64
N VAL A 203 10.19 3.30 12.42
CA VAL A 203 10.46 2.53 11.21
C VAL A 203 11.10 1.20 11.58
N THR A 204 11.08 0.26 10.64
CA THR A 204 11.92 -0.94 10.69
C THR A 204 13.18 -0.68 9.87
N GLY A 205 14.35 -0.81 10.50
CA GLY A 205 15.65 -0.63 9.86
C GLY A 205 16.05 -1.82 8.99
N ARG A 206 17.16 -1.68 8.27
CA ARG A 206 17.78 -2.77 7.47
C ARG A 206 18.34 -3.91 8.32
N ASP A 207 18.58 -3.64 9.59
CA ASP A 207 18.90 -4.62 10.63
C ASP A 207 17.66 -5.34 11.17
N HIS A 208 16.48 -5.03 10.64
CA HIS A 208 15.16 -5.52 11.06
C HIS A 208 14.75 -5.11 12.48
N ALA A 209 15.53 -4.25 13.13
CA ALA A 209 15.17 -3.66 14.41
C ALA A 209 14.18 -2.51 14.20
N VAL A 210 13.43 -2.21 15.25
CA VAL A 210 12.58 -1.02 15.29
C VAL A 210 13.45 0.18 15.66
N TRP A 211 13.41 1.23 14.86
CA TRP A 211 14.10 2.49 15.14
C TRP A 211 13.09 3.60 15.35
N THR A 212 13.40 4.53 16.26
CA THR A 212 12.55 5.68 16.53
C THR A 212 13.33 6.99 16.61
N ARG A 213 12.68 8.08 16.22
CA ARG A 213 13.18 9.45 16.32
C ARG A 213 12.05 10.35 16.81
N THR A 214 12.38 11.35 17.63
CA THR A 214 11.39 12.31 18.15
C THR A 214 11.76 13.73 17.74
N ARG A 215 10.77 14.48 17.26
CA ARG A 215 10.84 15.94 17.11
C ARG A 215 10.14 16.59 18.30
N THR A 216 10.76 17.58 18.92
CA THR A 216 10.13 18.47 19.89
C THR A 216 10.49 19.91 19.51
N GLY A 217 9.51 20.74 19.18
CA GLY A 217 9.85 22.04 18.58
C GLY A 217 10.57 21.84 17.24
N ALA A 218 11.50 22.72 16.88
CA ALA A 218 12.26 22.55 15.63
C ALA A 218 13.32 21.41 15.68
N THR A 219 13.52 20.75 16.83
CA THR A 219 14.68 19.88 17.06
C THR A 219 14.32 18.41 16.97
N TRP A 220 15.11 17.65 16.20
CA TRP A 220 15.07 16.20 16.14
C TRP A 220 16.12 15.58 17.06
N SER A 221 15.74 14.53 17.79
CA SER A 221 16.70 13.65 18.48
C SER A 221 17.52 12.83 17.48
N ASP A 222 18.54 12.12 17.95
CA ASP A 222 19.14 11.03 17.17
C ASP A 222 18.17 9.86 17.00
N TRP A 223 18.45 9.00 16.03
CA TRP A 223 17.78 7.71 15.88
C TRP A 223 18.18 6.77 17.02
N THR A 224 17.18 6.20 17.69
CA THR A 224 17.38 5.24 18.77
C THR A 224 16.80 3.89 18.37
N SER A 225 17.59 2.83 18.46
CA SER A 225 17.09 1.47 18.27
C SER A 225 16.27 1.06 19.48
N LEU A 226 15.07 0.54 19.22
CA LEU A 226 14.23 -0.12 20.19
C LEU A 226 14.45 -1.65 20.19
N GLY A 227 15.35 -2.18 19.36
CA GLY A 227 15.55 -3.62 19.19
C GLY A 227 14.34 -4.32 18.56
N ALA A 228 14.09 -5.57 18.99
CA ALA A 228 13.16 -6.51 18.37
C ALA A 228 13.50 -6.87 16.91
N SER A 229 12.70 -7.73 16.29
CA SER A 229 12.86 -8.12 14.89
C SER A 229 11.50 -8.10 14.19
N THR A 230 11.36 -7.34 13.11
CA THR A 230 10.14 -7.30 12.29
C THR A 230 10.47 -7.05 10.83
N TYR A 231 9.59 -7.47 9.93
CA TYR A 231 9.66 -7.16 8.48
C TYR A 231 8.51 -6.24 8.03
N SER A 232 7.69 -5.79 8.98
CA SER A 232 6.49 -5.01 8.73
C SER A 232 6.65 -3.58 9.19
N THR A 233 5.71 -2.71 8.80
CA THR A 233 5.65 -1.35 9.34
C THR A 233 5.23 -1.41 10.81
N PRO A 234 5.97 -0.76 11.73
CA PRO A 234 5.54 -0.64 13.12
C PRO A 234 4.23 0.15 13.23
N GLY A 235 3.42 -0.14 14.23
CA GLY A 235 2.32 0.73 14.63
C GLY A 235 2.79 1.67 15.73
N ILE A 236 2.37 2.94 15.71
CA ILE A 236 2.66 3.87 16.81
C ILE A 236 1.37 4.59 17.22
N ALA A 237 1.14 4.69 18.52
CA ALA A 237 0.04 5.42 19.10
C ALA A 237 0.56 6.24 20.26
N ALA A 238 0.06 7.45 20.44
CA ALA A 238 0.50 8.28 21.53
C ALA A 238 -0.67 9.03 22.16
N ASP A 239 -0.71 9.03 23.48
CA ASP A 239 -1.69 9.77 24.25
C ASP A 239 -1.26 11.24 24.33
N PRO A 240 -2.00 12.16 23.69
CA PRO A 240 -1.62 13.56 23.66
C PRO A 240 -1.65 14.21 25.05
N ALA A 241 -2.45 13.69 26.00
CA ALA A 241 -2.59 14.27 27.33
C ALA A 241 -1.42 13.92 28.27
N THR A 242 -0.90 12.70 28.16
CA THR A 242 0.15 12.20 29.07
C THR A 242 1.54 12.12 28.42
N GLY A 243 1.61 12.21 27.09
CA GLY A 243 2.84 11.96 26.33
C GLY A 243 3.23 10.47 26.28
N LYS A 244 2.43 9.59 26.89
CA LYS A 244 2.66 8.14 26.84
C LYS A 244 2.55 7.65 25.41
N THR A 245 3.56 6.93 24.95
CA THR A 245 3.61 6.41 23.58
C THR A 245 3.71 4.88 23.60
N TRP A 246 3.03 4.23 22.66
CA TRP A 246 3.11 2.79 22.42
C TRP A 246 3.60 2.54 21.01
N VAL A 247 4.56 1.62 20.87
CA VAL A 247 5.02 1.10 19.58
C VAL A 247 4.66 -0.38 19.52
N PHE A 248 4.00 -0.78 18.44
CA PHE A 248 3.53 -2.12 18.18
C PHE A 248 4.27 -2.73 17.00
N ILE A 249 4.55 -4.03 17.08
CA ILE A 249 5.10 -4.79 15.96
C ILE A 249 4.44 -6.14 15.81
N ARG A 250 4.43 -6.63 14.57
CA ARG A 250 4.34 -8.06 14.29
C ARG A 250 5.76 -8.62 14.29
N ASP A 251 6.04 -9.52 15.21
CA ASP A 251 7.36 -10.15 15.32
C ASP A 251 7.70 -10.99 14.08
N ALA A 252 8.96 -10.93 13.64
CA ALA A 252 9.44 -11.57 12.42
C ALA A 252 9.38 -13.10 12.47
N GLY A 253 9.64 -13.70 13.63
CA GLY A 253 9.73 -15.16 13.79
C GLY A 253 8.42 -15.79 14.27
N THR A 254 7.83 -15.24 15.32
CA THR A 254 6.62 -15.77 15.98
C THR A 254 5.33 -15.26 15.34
N HIS A 255 5.38 -14.15 14.60
CA HIS A 255 4.22 -13.44 14.06
C HIS A 255 3.22 -12.95 15.10
N ARG A 256 3.65 -12.88 16.37
CA ARG A 256 2.84 -12.36 17.47
C ARG A 256 2.88 -10.85 17.50
N LEU A 257 1.86 -10.25 18.09
CA LEU A 257 1.85 -8.82 18.39
C LEU A 257 2.69 -8.56 19.64
N HIS A 258 3.62 -7.62 19.55
CA HIS A 258 4.37 -7.10 20.68
C HIS A 258 4.14 -5.60 20.81
N VAL A 259 4.24 -5.09 22.03
CA VAL A 259 4.14 -3.67 22.34
C VAL A 259 5.28 -3.22 23.24
N ARG A 260 5.80 -2.02 23.01
CA ARG A 260 6.75 -1.32 23.88
C ARG A 260 6.19 0.05 24.22
N ALA A 261 6.27 0.45 25.48
CA ALA A 261 5.74 1.73 25.95
C ALA A 261 6.84 2.71 26.36
N TYR A 262 6.57 3.99 26.16
CA TYR A 262 7.36 5.12 26.64
C TYR A 262 6.56 5.96 27.63
N THR A 263 7.13 6.21 28.80
CA THR A 263 6.55 7.06 29.86
C THR A 263 7.61 8.01 30.44
N GLY A 264 8.47 8.57 29.57
CA GLY A 264 9.68 9.32 29.94
C GLY A 264 10.96 8.53 29.64
N THR A 265 10.89 7.20 29.78
CA THR A 265 11.88 6.23 29.30
C THR A 265 11.16 5.07 28.62
N TRP A 266 11.89 4.32 27.77
CA TRP A 266 11.34 3.11 27.13
C TRP A 266 11.40 1.92 28.09
N GLY A 267 10.25 1.29 28.35
CA GLY A 267 10.19 0.02 29.06
C GLY A 267 10.61 -1.17 28.19
N ASP A 268 10.29 -2.39 28.60
CA ASP A 268 10.58 -3.61 27.84
C ASP A 268 9.52 -3.92 26.78
N TRP A 269 9.88 -4.76 25.81
CA TRP A 269 8.91 -5.35 24.88
C TRP A 269 8.02 -6.37 25.59
N GLN A 270 6.71 -6.22 25.43
CA GLN A 270 5.70 -7.11 25.99
C GLN A 270 5.01 -7.89 24.88
N THR A 271 4.93 -9.22 25.03
CA THR A 271 4.19 -10.07 24.09
C THR A 271 2.70 -9.95 24.38
N MET A 272 1.92 -9.54 23.40
CA MET A 272 0.45 -9.49 23.50
C MET A 272 -0.17 -10.82 23.06
N GLY A 273 0.49 -11.56 22.17
CA GLY A 273 -0.04 -12.78 21.56
C GLY A 273 -0.73 -12.49 20.24
N GLY A 274 -1.73 -13.29 19.88
CA GLY A 274 -2.35 -13.26 18.54
C GLY A 274 -1.39 -13.68 17.43
N LEU A 275 -1.90 -14.02 16.25
CA LEU A 275 -1.06 -14.35 15.09
C LEU A 275 -1.45 -13.45 13.92
N TYR A 276 -0.57 -12.53 13.59
CA TYR A 276 -0.80 -11.47 12.62
C TYR A 276 -0.04 -11.72 11.32
N VAL A 277 -0.53 -11.15 10.22
CA VAL A 277 0.07 -11.30 8.88
C VAL A 277 0.59 -9.98 8.28
N ASP A 278 0.19 -8.84 8.85
CA ASP A 278 0.69 -7.52 8.49
C ASP A 278 1.16 -6.72 9.72
N GLY A 279 1.76 -5.56 9.46
CA GLY A 279 2.10 -4.62 10.53
C GLY A 279 0.85 -4.02 11.17
N PRO A 280 0.85 -3.76 12.48
CA PRO A 280 -0.29 -3.20 13.18
C PRO A 280 -0.48 -1.71 12.86
N GLY A 281 -1.73 -1.28 12.72
CA GLY A 281 -2.12 0.13 12.83
C GLY A 281 -2.49 0.46 14.26
N ALA A 282 -2.19 1.66 14.76
CA ALA A 282 -2.48 2.01 16.15
C ALA A 282 -2.82 3.50 16.31
N ALA A 283 -3.65 3.83 17.31
CA ALA A 283 -3.92 5.21 17.70
C ALA A 283 -4.42 5.29 19.15
N SER A 284 -4.36 6.51 19.73
CA SER A 284 -4.89 6.81 21.06
C SER A 284 -5.97 7.88 20.99
N ALA A 285 -7.01 7.75 21.81
CA ALA A 285 -8.11 8.71 21.95
C ALA A 285 -8.75 8.57 23.33
N GLY A 286 -8.91 9.68 24.07
CA GLY A 286 -9.68 9.71 25.32
C GLY A 286 -9.19 8.73 26.40
N GLY A 287 -7.87 8.59 26.57
CA GLY A 287 -7.28 7.64 27.52
C GLY A 287 -7.34 6.16 27.10
N LYS A 288 -7.82 5.89 25.88
CA LYS A 288 -7.84 4.56 25.26
C LYS A 288 -6.76 4.49 24.17
N THR A 289 -6.10 3.36 24.03
CA THR A 289 -5.22 3.07 22.88
C THR A 289 -5.66 1.80 22.20
N VAL A 290 -5.78 1.82 20.88
CA VAL A 290 -6.15 0.67 20.06
C VAL A 290 -5.00 0.26 19.15
N SER A 291 -4.83 -1.04 18.98
CA SER A 291 -4.00 -1.65 17.93
C SER A 291 -4.88 -2.55 17.08
N ILE A 292 -4.75 -2.45 15.76
CA ILE A 292 -5.57 -3.17 14.77
C ILE A 292 -4.64 -3.83 13.76
N GLY A 293 -4.86 -5.12 13.49
CA GLY A 293 -4.08 -5.88 12.49
C GLY A 293 -4.90 -7.00 11.85
N ARG A 294 -4.37 -7.60 10.77
CA ARG A 294 -4.97 -8.80 10.15
C ARG A 294 -4.42 -10.07 10.77
N GLY A 295 -5.32 -10.99 11.10
CA GLY A 295 -4.99 -12.32 11.57
C GLY A 295 -4.77 -13.31 10.41
N ARG A 296 -4.31 -14.52 10.76
CA ARG A 296 -4.14 -15.63 9.80
C ARG A 296 -5.45 -16.16 9.23
N ASP A 297 -6.59 -15.86 9.85
CA ASP A 297 -7.93 -16.13 9.33
C ASP A 297 -8.43 -15.02 8.36
N ALA A 298 -7.52 -14.10 7.97
CA ALA A 298 -7.79 -12.89 7.20
C ALA A 298 -8.72 -11.87 7.87
N ALA A 299 -9.31 -12.19 9.02
CA ALA A 299 -10.11 -11.24 9.77
C ALA A 299 -9.24 -10.12 10.35
N ARG A 300 -9.87 -8.98 10.59
CA ARG A 300 -9.29 -7.89 11.34
C ARG A 300 -9.54 -8.11 12.81
N TRP A 301 -8.48 -7.93 13.58
CA TRP A 301 -8.46 -8.09 15.01
C TRP A 301 -8.02 -6.77 15.64
N SER A 302 -8.60 -6.48 16.79
CA SER A 302 -8.26 -5.29 17.55
C SER A 302 -7.97 -5.64 19.00
N ARG A 303 -7.06 -4.88 19.60
CA ARG A 303 -6.82 -4.87 21.04
C ARG A 303 -6.88 -3.44 21.54
N THR A 304 -7.52 -3.26 22.68
CA THR A 304 -7.67 -1.95 23.30
C THR A 304 -7.08 -1.99 24.71
N ILE A 305 -6.43 -0.92 25.13
CA ILE A 305 -6.08 -0.67 26.53
C ILE A 305 -6.85 0.54 27.02
N THR A 306 -7.39 0.42 28.24
CA THR A 306 -7.89 1.54 29.03
C THR A 306 -7.24 1.44 30.40
N GLY A 307 -6.54 2.49 30.83
CA GLY A 307 -5.70 2.43 32.03
C GLY A 307 -4.45 1.55 31.81
N THR A 308 -4.41 0.36 32.42
CA THR A 308 -3.21 -0.50 32.48
C THR A 308 -3.38 -1.87 31.83
N THR A 309 -4.60 -2.31 31.53
CA THR A 309 -4.87 -3.68 31.06
C THR A 309 -5.32 -3.70 29.60
N TRP A 310 -4.66 -4.53 28.80
CA TRP A 310 -5.06 -4.82 27.42
C TRP A 310 -6.20 -5.83 27.38
N THR A 311 -7.14 -5.62 26.45
CA THR A 311 -8.10 -6.67 26.08
C THR A 311 -7.38 -7.84 25.39
N THR A 312 -8.06 -8.99 25.35
CA THR A 312 -7.76 -10.07 24.39
C THR A 312 -8.05 -9.61 22.95
N ASP A 313 -7.67 -10.43 21.96
CA ASP A 313 -7.99 -10.17 20.55
C ASP A 313 -9.52 -10.16 20.34
N VAL A 314 -10.06 -9.02 19.93
CA VAL A 314 -11.46 -8.85 19.55
C VAL A 314 -11.57 -8.85 18.03
N LYS A 315 -12.30 -9.82 17.47
CA LYS A 315 -12.57 -9.89 16.03
C LYS A 315 -13.45 -8.71 15.62
N ALA A 316 -12.98 -7.93 14.65
CA ALA A 316 -13.66 -6.75 14.15
C ALA A 316 -14.55 -7.08 12.94
N TRP A 317 -13.95 -7.46 11.81
CA TRP A 317 -14.68 -7.94 10.64
C TRP A 317 -13.85 -8.96 9.87
N THR A 318 -14.53 -9.84 9.15
CA THR A 318 -13.90 -10.76 8.22
C THR A 318 -14.10 -10.25 6.79
N PRO A 319 -13.03 -10.03 6.03
CA PRO A 319 -13.10 -9.82 4.60
C PRO A 319 -13.98 -10.82 3.88
N GLY A 320 -14.71 -10.38 2.85
CA GLY A 320 -15.34 -11.29 1.90
C GLY A 320 -14.28 -12.19 1.24
N PRO A 321 -14.65 -13.39 0.76
CA PRO A 321 -13.73 -14.25 0.03
C PRO A 321 -13.19 -13.52 -1.21
N PRO A 322 -11.97 -13.86 -1.68
CA PRO A 322 -11.47 -13.34 -2.94
C PRO A 322 -12.48 -13.60 -4.08
N PRO A 323 -12.56 -12.72 -5.09
CA PRO A 323 -13.37 -12.97 -6.27
C PRO A 323 -13.01 -14.33 -6.89
N GLY A 324 -14.03 -15.09 -7.28
CA GLY A 324 -13.82 -16.36 -8.00
C GLY A 324 -13.23 -16.16 -9.40
N VAL A 325 -12.85 -17.25 -10.06
CA VAL A 325 -12.30 -17.20 -11.42
C VAL A 325 -13.36 -16.69 -12.41
N PRO A 326 -13.08 -15.60 -13.16
CA PRO A 326 -13.98 -15.10 -14.19
C PRO A 326 -14.32 -16.19 -15.20
N SER A 327 -15.60 -16.33 -15.56
CA SER A 327 -16.07 -17.39 -16.47
C SER A 327 -15.31 -17.39 -17.80
N ALA A 328 -14.99 -16.22 -18.34
CA ALA A 328 -14.24 -16.04 -19.58
C ALA A 328 -12.80 -16.60 -19.54
N LEU A 329 -12.24 -16.82 -18.35
CA LEU A 329 -10.88 -17.32 -18.13
C LEU A 329 -10.83 -18.77 -17.65
N ARG A 330 -11.97 -19.42 -17.41
CA ARG A 330 -12.01 -20.83 -17.02
C ARG A 330 -11.49 -21.72 -18.14
N GLY A 331 -10.77 -22.78 -17.77
CA GLY A 331 -10.17 -23.75 -18.69
C GLY A 331 -8.97 -23.21 -19.48
N LYS A 332 -8.49 -22.00 -19.20
CA LYS A 332 -7.42 -21.35 -19.97
C LYS A 332 -6.17 -21.15 -19.13
N ASN A 333 -5.01 -21.29 -19.78
CA ASN A 333 -3.76 -20.71 -19.34
C ASN A 333 -3.53 -19.40 -20.09
N VAL A 334 -3.62 -18.27 -19.41
CA VAL A 334 -3.61 -16.95 -20.04
C VAL A 334 -2.17 -16.55 -20.36
N THR A 335 -1.79 -16.57 -21.63
CA THR A 335 -0.44 -16.19 -22.10
C THR A 335 -0.35 -14.72 -22.54
N LYS A 336 -1.49 -14.03 -22.61
CA LYS A 336 -1.62 -12.65 -23.08
C LYS A 336 -2.86 -12.00 -22.49
N ILE A 337 -2.79 -10.72 -22.11
CA ILE A 337 -3.96 -9.95 -21.67
C ILE A 337 -4.90 -9.76 -22.86
N PRO A 338 -6.20 -10.10 -22.75
CA PRO A 338 -7.16 -10.00 -23.84
C PRO A 338 -7.53 -8.53 -24.10
N THR A 339 -6.67 -7.82 -24.84
CA THR A 339 -6.84 -6.40 -25.18
C THR A 339 -6.18 -6.08 -26.52
N THR A 340 -6.67 -5.02 -27.16
CA THR A 340 -6.06 -4.41 -28.35
C THR A 340 -5.13 -3.24 -28.00
N SER A 341 -5.16 -2.77 -26.74
CA SER A 341 -4.31 -1.68 -26.27
C SER A 341 -2.85 -2.13 -26.13
N LYS A 342 -1.90 -1.25 -26.48
CA LYS A 342 -0.46 -1.46 -26.27
C LYS A 342 -0.11 -1.40 -24.77
N VAL A 343 -0.45 -2.46 -24.06
CA VAL A 343 -0.10 -2.65 -22.65
C VAL A 343 0.84 -3.83 -22.50
N ALA A 344 1.77 -3.74 -21.55
CA ALA A 344 2.66 -4.82 -21.17
C ALA A 344 2.54 -5.10 -19.66
N ALA A 345 2.45 -6.38 -19.30
CA ALA A 345 2.58 -6.82 -17.91
C ALA A 345 3.96 -7.44 -17.71
N LEU A 346 4.77 -6.80 -16.87
CA LEU A 346 6.04 -7.36 -16.41
C LEU A 346 5.75 -8.29 -15.22
N THR A 347 6.23 -9.52 -15.33
CA THR A 347 6.01 -10.56 -14.33
C THR A 347 7.29 -11.27 -13.97
N PHE A 348 7.43 -11.65 -12.72
CA PHE A 348 8.67 -12.19 -12.16
C PHE A 348 8.41 -13.46 -11.37
N ASP A 349 9.16 -14.51 -11.64
CA ASP A 349 9.13 -15.75 -10.84
C ASP A 349 10.21 -15.70 -9.76
N SER A 350 9.81 -16.07 -8.54
CA SER A 350 10.68 -16.08 -7.34
C SER A 350 10.64 -17.44 -6.67
N ALA A 351 11.68 -18.25 -6.93
CA ALA A 351 11.72 -19.65 -6.55
C ALA A 351 12.86 -20.01 -5.59
N TRP A 352 14.13 -19.85 -5.99
CA TRP A 352 15.27 -20.39 -5.23
C TRP A 352 16.20 -19.34 -4.64
N ASP A 353 16.28 -18.16 -5.26
CA ASP A 353 17.25 -17.11 -4.93
C ASP A 353 16.60 -15.72 -5.01
N ALA A 354 17.12 -14.77 -4.24
CA ALA A 354 16.61 -13.40 -4.11
C ALA A 354 17.58 -12.31 -4.61
N SER A 355 18.69 -12.67 -5.25
CA SER A 355 19.78 -11.75 -5.59
C SER A 355 19.34 -10.56 -6.45
N GLY A 356 18.40 -10.76 -7.38
CA GLY A 356 17.87 -9.72 -8.24
C GLY A 356 16.74 -8.88 -7.62
N VAL A 357 16.13 -9.29 -6.49
CA VAL A 357 14.91 -8.67 -5.94
C VAL A 357 15.09 -7.18 -5.68
N SER A 358 16.18 -6.78 -5.04
CA SER A 358 16.43 -5.38 -4.70
C SER A 358 16.61 -4.51 -5.94
N SER A 359 17.40 -4.96 -6.92
CA SER A 359 17.64 -4.22 -8.17
C SER A 359 16.38 -4.09 -9.02
N ILE A 360 15.64 -5.18 -9.17
CA ILE A 360 14.36 -5.21 -9.91
C ILE A 360 13.35 -4.26 -9.26
N ARG A 361 13.12 -4.40 -7.95
CA ARG A 361 12.21 -3.53 -7.19
C ARG A 361 12.58 -2.06 -7.37
N ALA A 362 13.85 -1.72 -7.16
CA ALA A 362 14.30 -0.34 -7.21
C ALA A 362 14.12 0.26 -8.62
N THR A 363 14.40 -0.51 -9.68
CA THR A 363 14.16 -0.10 -11.07
C THR A 363 12.67 0.14 -11.32
N LEU A 364 11.81 -0.80 -10.95
CA LEU A 364 10.36 -0.68 -11.12
C LEU A 364 9.78 0.53 -10.36
N GLN A 365 10.24 0.76 -9.11
CA GLN A 365 9.80 1.91 -8.30
C GLN A 365 10.26 3.24 -8.91
N ARG A 366 11.55 3.38 -9.23
CA ARG A 366 12.08 4.61 -9.86
C ARG A 366 11.40 4.94 -11.17
N GLN A 367 11.06 3.92 -11.95
CA GLN A 367 10.41 4.09 -13.24
C GLN A 367 8.87 4.08 -13.15
N ASN A 368 8.28 3.98 -11.96
CA ASN A 368 6.84 3.86 -11.71
C ASN A 368 6.16 2.79 -12.61
N VAL A 369 6.75 1.60 -12.65
CA VAL A 369 6.24 0.46 -13.43
C VAL A 369 5.58 -0.55 -12.49
N PRO A 370 4.26 -0.82 -12.65
CA PRO A 370 3.62 -1.90 -11.92
C PRO A 370 4.13 -3.26 -12.40
N ALA A 371 4.15 -4.24 -11.50
CA ALA A 371 4.61 -5.60 -11.79
C ALA A 371 3.86 -6.64 -10.95
N THR A 372 3.93 -7.89 -11.39
CA THR A 372 3.39 -9.06 -10.66
C THR A 372 4.50 -10.07 -10.35
N PHE A 373 4.65 -10.47 -9.10
CA PHE A 373 5.62 -11.48 -8.65
C PHE A 373 4.91 -12.77 -8.27
N PHE A 374 5.26 -13.88 -8.91
CA PHE A 374 4.78 -15.21 -8.56
C PHE A 374 5.76 -15.86 -7.59
N LEU A 375 5.33 -16.02 -6.34
CA LEU A 375 6.21 -16.49 -5.26
C LEU A 375 6.02 -17.98 -5.00
N VAL A 376 7.13 -18.70 -4.86
CA VAL A 376 7.15 -20.05 -4.32
C VAL A 376 6.99 -20.00 -2.80
N GLY A 377 6.27 -20.95 -2.22
CA GLY A 377 6.11 -21.03 -0.76
C GLY A 377 7.45 -21.12 -0.02
N ASP A 378 8.37 -21.97 -0.48
CA ASP A 378 9.73 -22.07 0.07
C ASP A 378 10.51 -20.75 -0.05
N PHE A 379 10.41 -20.05 -1.18
CA PHE A 379 11.01 -18.72 -1.35
C PHE A 379 10.54 -17.76 -0.25
N THR A 380 9.23 -17.74 0.05
CA THR A 380 8.71 -16.84 1.10
C THR A 380 9.19 -17.18 2.50
N ARG A 381 9.52 -18.44 2.78
CA ARG A 381 10.06 -18.89 4.08
C ARG A 381 11.56 -18.64 4.19
N GLY A 382 12.32 -18.86 3.11
CA GLY A 382 13.77 -18.65 3.06
C GLY A 382 14.16 -17.17 2.94
N PHE A 383 13.32 -16.36 2.28
CA PHE A 383 13.58 -14.94 2.00
C PHE A 383 12.43 -14.04 2.48
N PRO A 384 12.07 -14.07 3.77
CA PRO A 384 10.91 -13.34 4.28
C PRO A 384 11.05 -11.83 4.16
N VAL A 385 12.28 -11.29 4.28
CA VAL A 385 12.60 -9.87 4.06
C VAL A 385 12.18 -9.44 2.65
N TYR A 386 12.70 -10.14 1.64
CA TYR A 386 12.45 -9.83 0.23
C TYR A 386 10.98 -10.06 -0.15
N SER A 387 10.35 -11.09 0.39
CA SER A 387 8.92 -11.35 0.22
C SER A 387 8.04 -10.22 0.80
N ASN A 388 8.37 -9.71 1.99
CA ASN A 388 7.68 -8.56 2.60
C ASN A 388 7.94 -7.28 1.81
N LEU A 389 9.17 -7.08 1.35
CA LEU A 389 9.59 -5.91 0.61
C LEU A 389 8.87 -5.79 -0.74
N LEU A 390 8.69 -6.89 -1.47
CA LEU A 390 7.91 -6.93 -2.71
C LEU A 390 6.45 -6.55 -2.47
N ALA A 391 5.80 -7.18 -1.47
CA ALA A 391 4.41 -6.90 -1.14
C ALA A 391 4.21 -5.46 -0.63
N GLY A 392 5.04 -5.01 0.31
CA GLY A 392 5.01 -3.67 0.91
C GLY A 392 5.32 -2.53 -0.06
N SER A 393 6.08 -2.81 -1.12
CA SER A 393 6.33 -1.88 -2.23
C SER A 393 5.11 -1.69 -3.15
N GLY A 394 4.05 -2.47 -2.94
CA GLY A 394 2.79 -2.37 -3.67
C GLY A 394 2.68 -3.26 -4.90
N PHE A 395 3.63 -4.17 -5.13
CA PHE A 395 3.55 -5.09 -6.26
C PHE A 395 2.49 -6.17 -6.04
N ARG A 396 1.90 -6.64 -7.15
CA ARG A 396 0.93 -7.73 -7.10
C ARG A 396 1.66 -9.04 -6.82
N ILE A 397 1.17 -9.82 -5.86
CA ILE A 397 1.71 -11.16 -5.57
C ILE A 397 0.77 -12.21 -6.17
N GLY A 398 1.34 -13.20 -6.86
CA GLY A 398 0.71 -14.42 -7.35
C GLY A 398 1.35 -15.67 -6.73
N ASN A 399 0.73 -16.83 -6.96
CA ASN A 399 1.17 -18.12 -6.42
C ASN A 399 2.00 -18.90 -7.46
N HIS A 400 3.16 -19.42 -7.06
CA HIS A 400 4.02 -20.24 -7.92
C HIS A 400 4.27 -21.64 -7.37
N SER A 401 3.27 -22.25 -6.72
CA SER A 401 3.37 -23.50 -5.96
C SER A 401 4.22 -23.42 -4.69
N ASN A 402 4.28 -24.49 -3.89
CA ASN A 402 4.97 -24.46 -2.61
C ASN A 402 6.46 -24.79 -2.73
N THR A 403 6.81 -25.76 -3.57
CA THR A 403 8.18 -26.29 -3.72
C THR A 403 8.64 -26.34 -5.19
N HIS A 404 7.94 -25.65 -6.10
CA HIS A 404 8.24 -25.59 -7.53
C HIS A 404 8.29 -26.96 -8.28
N PRO A 405 7.35 -27.90 -8.08
CA PRO A 405 7.34 -29.16 -8.82
C PRO A 405 6.76 -29.00 -10.23
N ASP A 406 7.13 -29.90 -11.14
CA ASP A 406 6.45 -30.07 -12.42
C ASP A 406 5.06 -30.70 -12.20
N PHE A 407 3.99 -29.96 -12.55
CA PHE A 407 2.61 -30.38 -12.28
C PHE A 407 2.19 -31.60 -13.10
N THR A 408 2.83 -31.84 -14.25
CA THR A 408 2.55 -33.02 -15.09
C THR A 408 3.01 -34.34 -14.46
N LYS A 409 3.82 -34.27 -13.40
CA LYS A 409 4.46 -35.42 -12.73
C LYS A 409 3.91 -35.70 -11.33
N ILE A 410 2.92 -34.94 -10.88
CA ILE A 410 2.35 -35.09 -9.54
C ILE A 410 0.84 -35.38 -9.63
N SER A 411 0.29 -35.99 -8.59
CA SER A 411 -1.16 -36.22 -8.51
C SER A 411 -1.93 -34.93 -8.19
N ASP A 412 -3.22 -34.88 -8.53
CA ASP A 412 -4.12 -33.78 -8.19
C ASP A 412 -4.12 -33.43 -6.70
N THR A 413 -4.01 -34.45 -5.82
CA THR A 413 -3.92 -34.25 -4.36
C THR A 413 -2.64 -33.50 -3.98
N THR A 414 -1.51 -33.87 -4.58
CA THR A 414 -0.23 -33.18 -4.38
C THR A 414 -0.26 -31.78 -4.98
N ALA A 415 -0.79 -31.61 -6.18
CA ALA A 415 -0.97 -30.31 -6.83
C ALA A 415 -1.84 -29.37 -5.98
N LYS A 416 -2.96 -29.85 -5.44
CA LYS A 416 -3.81 -29.09 -4.51
C LYS A 416 -3.01 -28.65 -3.27
N THR A 417 -2.25 -29.56 -2.68
CA THR A 417 -1.40 -29.27 -1.52
C THR A 417 -0.35 -28.21 -1.83
N GLN A 418 0.31 -28.30 -2.99
CA GLN A 418 1.28 -27.31 -3.46
C GLN A 418 0.65 -25.91 -3.55
N VAL A 419 -0.55 -25.81 -4.11
CA VAL A 419 -1.26 -24.54 -4.26
C VAL A 419 -1.70 -23.96 -2.91
N THR A 420 -2.31 -24.79 -2.04
CA THR A 420 -2.86 -24.32 -0.77
C THR A 420 -1.77 -24.01 0.26
N THR A 421 -0.70 -24.81 0.31
CA THR A 421 0.42 -24.56 1.24
C THR A 421 1.18 -23.30 0.85
N ALA A 422 1.39 -23.06 -0.46
CA ALA A 422 1.98 -21.81 -0.93
C ALA A 422 1.11 -20.60 -0.60
N ARG A 423 -0.22 -20.69 -0.79
CA ARG A 423 -1.17 -19.63 -0.40
C ARG A 423 -0.99 -19.26 1.07
N THR A 424 -0.97 -20.25 1.95
CA THR A 424 -0.80 -20.06 3.39
C THR A 424 0.57 -19.48 3.74
N ALA A 425 1.64 -19.96 3.10
CA ALA A 425 2.99 -19.46 3.33
C ALA A 425 3.14 -17.99 2.95
N ILE A 426 2.72 -17.62 1.74
CA ILE A 426 2.72 -16.24 1.24
C ILE A 426 1.92 -15.36 2.20
N PHE A 427 0.68 -15.75 2.50
CA PHE A 427 -0.19 -14.97 3.37
C PHE A 427 0.40 -14.82 4.78
N ASN A 428 0.92 -15.89 5.37
CA ASN A 428 1.50 -15.84 6.71
C ASN A 428 2.80 -15.04 6.77
N THR A 429 3.56 -14.94 5.67
CA THR A 429 4.83 -14.19 5.64
C THR A 429 4.61 -12.70 5.42
N ASN A 430 3.84 -12.32 4.40
CA ASN A 430 3.74 -10.92 3.95
C ASN A 430 2.31 -10.38 3.85
N GLY A 431 1.30 -11.17 4.25
CA GLY A 431 -0.11 -10.76 4.25
C GLY A 431 -0.73 -10.61 2.86
N ALA A 432 -0.02 -10.95 1.78
CA ALA A 432 -0.55 -10.90 0.44
C ALA A 432 -1.51 -12.07 0.17
N GLN A 433 -2.58 -11.79 -0.56
CA GLN A 433 -3.54 -12.80 -1.04
C GLN A 433 -3.19 -13.13 -2.48
N PRO A 434 -2.49 -14.26 -2.76
CA PRO A 434 -1.98 -14.52 -4.10
C PRO A 434 -3.06 -14.90 -5.10
N ALA A 435 -4.24 -15.33 -4.62
CA ALA A 435 -5.39 -15.56 -5.49
C ALA A 435 -5.88 -14.24 -6.14
N PRO A 436 -6.40 -14.30 -7.37
CA PRO A 436 -6.63 -15.50 -8.18
C PRO A 436 -5.47 -15.84 -9.13
N LEU A 437 -4.24 -15.35 -8.95
CA LEU A 437 -3.17 -15.57 -9.93
C LEU A 437 -2.29 -16.76 -9.57
N PHE A 438 -2.13 -17.70 -10.50
CA PHE A 438 -1.21 -18.82 -10.36
C PHE A 438 -0.35 -18.98 -11.62
N ARG A 439 0.93 -19.32 -11.45
CA ARG A 439 1.81 -19.72 -12.54
C ARG A 439 2.37 -21.11 -12.30
N PHE A 440 2.24 -21.98 -13.30
CA PHE A 440 2.81 -23.32 -13.25
C PHE A 440 4.34 -23.25 -13.28
N PRO A 441 5.04 -23.92 -12.33
CA PRO A 441 6.47 -24.18 -12.46
C PRO A 441 6.81 -24.75 -13.84
N TYR A 442 7.88 -24.25 -14.43
CA TYR A 442 8.37 -24.63 -15.78
C TYR A 442 7.36 -24.41 -16.92
N GLY A 443 6.20 -23.80 -16.66
CA GLY A 443 5.09 -23.75 -17.62
C GLY A 443 4.47 -25.12 -17.93
N ALA A 444 4.77 -26.15 -17.13
CA ALA A 444 4.33 -27.52 -17.37
C ALA A 444 3.00 -27.82 -16.67
N TYR A 445 1.97 -28.20 -17.44
CA TYR A 445 0.63 -28.49 -16.94
C TYR A 445 -0.19 -29.34 -17.92
N THR A 446 -1.28 -29.91 -17.41
CA THR A 446 -2.32 -30.62 -18.15
C THR A 446 -3.67 -29.88 -18.07
N ALA A 447 -4.67 -30.32 -18.85
CA ALA A 447 -6.02 -29.76 -18.77
C ALA A 447 -6.70 -30.02 -17.40
N SER A 448 -6.39 -31.16 -16.75
CA SER A 448 -6.86 -31.44 -15.39
C SER A 448 -6.24 -30.49 -14.37
N ASP A 449 -4.96 -30.15 -14.50
CA ASP A 449 -4.30 -29.17 -13.62
C ASP A 449 -4.96 -27.78 -13.70
N VAL A 450 -5.31 -27.34 -14.91
CA VAL A 450 -6.04 -26.08 -15.12
C VAL A 450 -7.40 -26.11 -14.44
N THR A 451 -8.12 -27.22 -14.58
CA THR A 451 -9.43 -27.42 -13.95
C THR A 451 -9.32 -27.42 -12.42
N LEU A 452 -8.30 -28.10 -11.89
CA LEU A 452 -7.98 -28.09 -10.46
C LEU A 452 -7.70 -26.68 -9.96
N LEU A 453 -6.83 -25.91 -10.62
CA LEU A 453 -6.54 -24.52 -10.21
C LEU A 453 -7.79 -23.63 -10.25
N ASN A 454 -8.62 -23.76 -11.28
CA ASN A 454 -9.88 -23.02 -11.36
C ASN A 454 -10.81 -23.36 -10.19
N SER A 455 -10.89 -24.64 -9.79
CA SER A 455 -11.67 -25.07 -8.61
C SER A 455 -11.14 -24.48 -7.29
N LEU A 456 -9.84 -24.18 -7.23
CA LEU A 456 -9.18 -23.54 -6.09
C LEU A 456 -9.25 -22.01 -6.14
N GLY A 457 -9.91 -21.43 -7.14
CA GLY A 457 -10.06 -19.98 -7.31
C GLY A 457 -8.88 -19.31 -8.02
N TYR A 458 -8.08 -20.05 -8.79
CA TYR A 458 -6.94 -19.51 -9.53
C TYR A 458 -7.13 -19.55 -11.05
N VAL A 459 -6.71 -18.46 -11.70
CA VAL A 459 -6.43 -18.31 -13.12
C VAL A 459 -4.96 -18.66 -13.35
N PRO A 460 -4.67 -19.70 -14.14
CA PRO A 460 -3.32 -19.96 -14.61
C PRO A 460 -2.86 -18.87 -15.57
N VAL A 461 -1.64 -18.38 -15.37
CA VAL A 461 -1.01 -17.34 -16.19
C VAL A 461 0.33 -17.81 -16.72
N GLY A 462 0.41 -17.92 -18.04
CA GLY A 462 1.64 -18.16 -18.78
C GLY A 462 2.27 -16.83 -19.20
N TRP A 463 2.88 -16.82 -20.38
CA TRP A 463 3.56 -15.63 -20.89
C TRP A 463 3.52 -15.58 -22.42
N THR A 464 3.69 -14.38 -22.94
CA THR A 464 3.91 -14.12 -24.37
C THR A 464 5.37 -14.39 -24.73
N VAL A 465 6.28 -14.02 -23.83
CA VAL A 465 7.72 -14.19 -23.99
C VAL A 465 8.37 -14.48 -22.64
N ASP A 466 9.25 -15.48 -22.61
CA ASP A 466 10.23 -15.69 -21.56
C ASP A 466 11.50 -14.96 -21.96
N SER A 467 12.01 -14.09 -21.09
CA SER A 467 13.21 -13.29 -21.28
C SER A 467 14.48 -14.16 -21.42
N LEU A 468 14.46 -15.37 -20.83
CA LEU A 468 15.59 -16.28 -20.69
C LEU A 468 16.78 -15.73 -19.90
N GLY A 469 16.65 -14.60 -19.19
CA GLY A 469 17.75 -14.00 -18.43
C GLY A 469 18.32 -14.93 -17.35
N TRP A 470 17.49 -15.81 -16.79
CA TRP A 470 17.87 -16.84 -15.82
C TRP A 470 18.95 -17.83 -16.31
N GLN A 471 19.11 -18.00 -17.63
CA GLN A 471 20.15 -18.87 -18.19
C GLN A 471 21.57 -18.35 -17.97
N GLY A 472 21.72 -17.08 -17.61
CA GLY A 472 23.02 -16.46 -17.36
C GLY A 472 23.93 -16.39 -18.59
N THR A 473 25.14 -15.86 -18.37
CA THR A 473 26.18 -15.80 -19.39
C THR A 473 26.72 -17.18 -19.77
N THR A 474 26.73 -18.14 -18.84
CA THR A 474 27.08 -19.55 -19.09
C THR A 474 26.10 -20.22 -20.05
N GLY A 475 24.82 -19.84 -20.02
CA GLY A 475 23.82 -20.23 -21.01
C GLY A 475 23.87 -19.43 -22.33
N GLY A 476 24.88 -18.58 -22.53
CA GLY A 476 25.08 -17.78 -23.73
C GLY A 476 24.20 -16.54 -23.82
N GLN A 477 23.54 -16.13 -22.72
CA GLN A 477 22.75 -14.90 -22.66
C GLN A 477 23.60 -13.67 -22.35
N THR A 478 23.06 -12.49 -22.67
CA THR A 478 23.55 -11.18 -22.22
C THR A 478 22.33 -10.30 -21.94
N ALA A 479 22.48 -9.23 -21.16
CA ALA A 479 21.38 -8.29 -20.93
C ALA A 479 20.81 -7.71 -22.25
N ASP A 480 21.65 -7.51 -23.26
CA ASP A 480 21.22 -7.06 -24.59
C ASP A 480 20.40 -8.12 -25.33
N LYS A 481 20.81 -9.40 -25.30
CA LYS A 481 20.03 -10.50 -25.90
C LYS A 481 18.67 -10.65 -25.22
N VAL A 482 18.65 -10.58 -23.89
CA VAL A 482 17.43 -10.60 -23.09
C VAL A 482 16.50 -9.45 -23.48
N THR A 483 17.05 -8.23 -23.58
CA THR A 483 16.31 -7.04 -23.99
C THR A 483 15.75 -7.17 -25.41
N ALA A 484 16.60 -7.53 -26.38
CA ALA A 484 16.22 -7.68 -27.78
C ALA A 484 15.13 -8.73 -27.96
N ARG A 485 15.22 -9.86 -27.25
CA ARG A 485 14.20 -10.93 -27.25
C ARG A 485 12.83 -10.42 -26.79
N VAL A 486 12.78 -9.69 -25.67
CA VAL A 486 11.51 -9.13 -25.17
C VAL A 486 10.95 -8.09 -26.14
N LEU A 487 11.80 -7.21 -26.68
CA LEU A 487 11.38 -6.17 -27.63
C LEU A 487 10.97 -6.73 -28.99
N ALA A 488 11.43 -7.91 -29.39
CA ALA A 488 10.99 -8.59 -30.61
C ALA A 488 9.58 -9.19 -30.46
N ALA A 489 9.19 -9.59 -29.24
CA ALA A 489 7.90 -10.22 -28.95
C ALA A 489 6.74 -9.22 -28.70
N LYS A 490 6.94 -7.93 -29.02
CA LYS A 490 5.94 -6.88 -28.79
C LYS A 490 4.62 -7.21 -29.48
N THR A 491 3.57 -7.40 -28.69
CA THR A 491 2.19 -7.49 -29.15
C THR A 491 1.26 -6.85 -28.11
N PRO A 492 0.11 -6.24 -28.48
CA PRO A 492 -0.77 -5.56 -27.53
C PRO A 492 -1.23 -6.50 -26.40
N GLY A 493 -1.02 -6.18 -25.12
CA GLY A 493 -1.39 -7.09 -24.02
C GLY A 493 -0.33 -8.14 -23.66
N MET A 494 0.92 -7.96 -24.10
CA MET A 494 1.99 -8.93 -23.82
C MET A 494 2.24 -9.15 -22.32
N ILE A 495 2.51 -10.40 -21.96
CA ILE A 495 2.97 -10.80 -20.64
C ILE A 495 4.43 -11.23 -20.76
N VAL A 496 5.33 -10.55 -20.05
CA VAL A 496 6.77 -10.85 -20.04
C VAL A 496 7.08 -11.65 -18.78
N LEU A 497 7.62 -12.85 -18.94
CA LEU A 497 8.21 -13.63 -17.86
C LEU A 497 9.70 -13.25 -17.71
N MET A 498 10.08 -12.93 -16.49
CA MET A 498 11.45 -12.70 -16.02
C MET A 498 11.64 -13.41 -14.67
N HIS A 499 12.87 -13.50 -14.17
CA HIS A 499 13.18 -14.17 -12.90
C HIS A 499 13.94 -13.24 -11.95
N VAL A 500 13.74 -13.41 -10.64
CA VAL A 500 14.45 -12.61 -9.63
C VAL A 500 15.77 -13.23 -9.17
N GLY A 501 15.98 -14.51 -9.45
CA GLY A 501 17.18 -15.24 -9.03
C GLY A 501 18.37 -14.99 -9.96
N ALA A 502 19.57 -15.11 -9.40
CA ALA A 502 20.79 -15.22 -10.19
C ALA A 502 20.91 -16.60 -10.83
N ASN A 503 21.65 -16.69 -11.93
CA ASN A 503 22.07 -17.99 -12.46
C ASN A 503 22.95 -18.72 -11.42
N PRO A 504 22.76 -20.04 -11.22
CA PRO A 504 23.49 -20.76 -10.17
C PRO A 504 24.98 -20.95 -10.45
N ASP A 505 25.41 -20.93 -11.72
CA ASP A 505 26.79 -21.24 -12.12
C ASP A 505 27.67 -19.99 -12.23
N ASP A 506 27.12 -18.88 -12.74
CA ASP A 506 27.88 -17.63 -12.94
C ASP A 506 27.38 -16.44 -12.10
N HIS A 507 26.31 -16.63 -11.33
CA HIS A 507 25.73 -15.62 -10.43
C HIS A 507 25.25 -14.34 -11.10
N THR A 508 25.09 -14.33 -12.43
CA THR A 508 24.57 -13.17 -13.15
C THR A 508 23.07 -13.00 -12.91
N THR A 509 22.63 -11.73 -12.82
CA THR A 509 21.22 -11.35 -12.65
C THR A 509 20.70 -10.64 -13.91
N LEU A 510 20.87 -11.26 -15.08
CA LEU A 510 20.64 -10.60 -16.38
C LEU A 510 19.22 -10.06 -16.56
N ASP A 511 18.21 -10.68 -15.92
CA ASP A 511 16.85 -10.14 -15.90
C ASP A 511 16.76 -8.78 -15.18
N ALA A 512 17.48 -8.61 -14.07
CA ALA A 512 17.58 -7.33 -13.37
C ALA A 512 18.35 -6.29 -14.21
N ASP A 513 19.42 -6.72 -14.87
CA ASP A 513 20.30 -5.85 -15.66
C ASP A 513 19.62 -5.36 -16.95
N ALA A 514 18.83 -6.22 -17.60
CA ALA A 514 18.09 -5.89 -18.83
C ALA A 514 16.84 -5.04 -18.58
N LEU A 515 16.28 -5.08 -17.37
CA LEU A 515 14.99 -4.48 -17.04
C LEU A 515 14.86 -2.98 -17.40
N PRO A 516 15.86 -2.10 -17.11
CA PRO A 516 15.77 -0.69 -17.48
C PRO A 516 15.65 -0.47 -19.00
N ALA A 517 16.38 -1.25 -19.79
CA ALA A 517 16.38 -1.18 -21.25
C ALA A 517 15.09 -1.74 -21.84
N ILE A 518 14.57 -2.84 -21.28
CA ILE A 518 13.24 -3.38 -21.63
C ILE A 518 12.15 -2.33 -21.41
N ILE A 519 12.13 -1.70 -20.23
CA ILE A 519 11.11 -0.69 -19.92
C ILE A 519 11.20 0.50 -20.88
N THR A 520 12.41 0.99 -21.12
CA THR A 520 12.67 2.11 -22.04
C THR A 520 12.24 1.77 -23.47
N GLY A 521 12.63 0.60 -23.98
CA GLY A 521 12.29 0.16 -25.32
C GLY A 521 10.79 -0.08 -25.54
N LEU A 522 10.08 -0.60 -24.53
CA LEU A 522 8.63 -0.77 -24.59
C LEU A 522 7.90 0.59 -24.60
N ARG A 523 8.33 1.54 -23.76
CA ARG A 523 7.79 2.91 -23.77
C ARG A 523 8.00 3.61 -25.10
N ALA A 524 9.21 3.50 -25.66
CA ALA A 524 9.52 4.04 -26.99
C ALA A 524 8.62 3.45 -28.09
N ALA A 525 8.19 2.19 -27.94
CA ALA A 525 7.23 1.54 -28.85
C ALA A 525 5.75 1.90 -28.58
N GLY A 526 5.48 2.80 -27.63
CA GLY A 526 4.15 3.28 -27.26
C GLY A 526 3.40 2.37 -26.29
N TYR A 527 4.11 1.54 -25.50
CA TYR A 527 3.48 0.70 -24.48
C TYR A 527 3.33 1.43 -23.14
N THR A 528 2.19 1.20 -22.49
CA THR A 528 2.00 1.48 -21.05
C THR A 528 2.11 0.18 -20.24
N PHE A 529 2.38 0.26 -18.94
CA PHE A 529 2.50 -0.91 -18.09
C PHE A 529 1.26 -1.13 -17.22
N THR A 530 0.94 -2.40 -16.97
CA THR A 530 -0.17 -2.83 -16.11
C THR A 530 0.23 -4.04 -15.25
N THR A 531 -0.51 -4.30 -14.17
CA THR A 531 -0.49 -5.62 -13.52
C THR A 531 -1.41 -6.59 -14.25
N LEU A 532 -1.34 -7.87 -13.85
CA LEU A 532 -2.28 -8.90 -14.28
C LEU A 532 -3.68 -8.74 -13.65
N ASP A 533 -3.91 -7.72 -12.82
CA ASP A 533 -5.25 -7.44 -12.30
C ASP A 533 -6.22 -7.04 -13.42
N ALA A 534 -5.74 -6.64 -14.60
CA ALA A 534 -6.57 -6.46 -15.80
C ALA A 534 -7.26 -7.75 -16.28
N LEU A 535 -6.81 -8.92 -15.82
CA LEU A 535 -7.48 -10.21 -16.05
C LEU A 535 -8.65 -10.44 -15.09
N ILE A 536 -8.76 -9.62 -14.04
CA ILE A 536 -9.67 -9.82 -12.91
C ILE A 536 -10.68 -8.66 -12.91
N PRO A 537 -11.99 -8.92 -12.73
CA PRO A 537 -13.05 -7.91 -12.73
C PRO A 537 -12.89 -6.81 -11.69
#